data_AF-A0A9X3H679-F1
#
_entry.id   AF-A0A9X3H679-F1
#
_cell.length_a   1.000
_cell.length_b   1.000
_cell.length_c   1.000
_cell.angle_alpha   90.00
_cell.angle_beta   90.00
_cell.angle_gamma   90.00
#
_symmetry.space_group_name_H-M   'P 1'
#
loop_
_entity.id
_entity.type
_entity.pdbx_description
1 polymer ?
#
loop_
_entity_poly.entity_id
_entity_poly.type
_entity_poly.pdbx_seq_one_letter_code
_entity_poly.pdbx_strand_id
1 'polypeptide(L)'
;MKHFFTLILIALSAVATAQVDDRTETNCDGNMRSIYQVGDEGLPLIVASKGFDCSICISQADDVKEFADANEGIVEIWGAMTFLNPSSTPTCGNVAEWNSTHSWGETIFSFADVDEFWFVGGTPRYYVIHPSTREIVYQGSSFSTASTTALGLGTTNTDNAIDDGDFQVYQRNTGLVVKKPATLSGELRIFNIVGQEVFSTILNSETEQSILDFAPSEGVYISSFYSEGLQLSTKFIFKN
;
A
#
# COMPACT_ATOMS: atom_id res chain seq x y z
N MET A 1 -7.67 -58.25 16.62
CA MET A 1 -6.87 -57.22 17.33
C MET A 1 -6.38 -56.26 16.26
N LYS A 2 -7.03 -55.09 16.11
CA LYS A 2 -6.50 -53.76 16.53
C LYS A 2 -5.15 -53.52 15.83
N HIS A 3 -5.01 -52.66 14.83
CA HIS A 3 -5.04 -51.19 14.87
C HIS A 3 -5.15 -50.72 13.39
N PHE A 4 -6.17 -50.01 12.88
CA PHE A 4 -6.57 -48.61 13.13
C PHE A 4 -5.40 -47.68 13.42
N PHE A 5 -5.01 -46.87 12.43
CA PHE A 5 -4.59 -45.45 12.51
C PHE A 5 -3.61 -45.11 11.36
N THR A 6 -4.16 -44.82 10.17
CA THR A 6 -3.46 -44.00 9.17
C THR A 6 -4.28 -42.73 8.98
N LEU A 7 -4.32 -41.91 10.03
CA LEU A 7 -4.86 -40.55 9.98
C LEU A 7 -3.68 -39.65 9.67
N ILE A 8 -3.48 -39.37 8.38
CA ILE A 8 -2.55 -38.34 7.91
C ILE A 8 -3.12 -37.01 8.43
N LEU A 9 -2.55 -36.54 9.53
CA LEU A 9 -2.80 -35.24 10.10
C LEU A 9 -2.21 -34.22 9.13
N ILE A 10 -3.06 -33.68 8.25
CA ILE A 10 -2.75 -32.47 7.49
C ILE A 10 -2.64 -31.36 8.53
N ALA A 11 -1.42 -31.08 8.98
CA ALA A 11 -1.10 -29.86 9.69
C ALA A 11 -1.27 -28.71 8.69
N LEU A 12 -2.50 -28.19 8.60
CA LEU A 12 -2.73 -26.83 8.14
C LEU A 12 -1.95 -25.93 9.11
N SER A 13 -0.74 -25.54 8.71
CA SER A 13 -0.07 -24.38 9.27
C SER A 13 -0.89 -23.16 8.87
N ALA A 14 -1.93 -22.88 9.66
CA ALA A 14 -2.50 -21.54 9.71
C ALA A 14 -1.37 -20.63 10.21
N VAL A 15 -0.68 -20.00 9.28
CA VAL A 15 0.12 -18.81 9.56
C VAL A 15 -0.92 -17.78 9.99
N ALA A 16 -1.16 -17.70 11.30
CA ALA A 16 -1.81 -16.56 11.89
C ALA A 16 -0.86 -15.38 11.67
N THR A 17 -1.09 -14.62 10.60
CA THR A 17 -0.53 -13.29 10.46
C THR A 17 -1.13 -12.47 11.59
N ALA A 18 -0.32 -12.20 12.61
CA ALA A 18 -0.77 -11.44 13.77
C ALA A 18 -1.03 -10.01 13.31
N GLN A 19 -2.26 -9.53 13.53
CA GLN A 19 -2.60 -8.13 13.39
C GLN A 19 -1.72 -7.31 14.34
N VAL A 20 -1.25 -6.15 13.88
CA VAL A 20 -0.53 -5.21 14.73
C VAL A 20 -1.54 -4.55 15.66
N ASP A 21 -1.24 -4.52 16.96
CA ASP A 21 -2.06 -3.76 17.92
C ASP A 21 -2.15 -2.28 17.48
N ASP A 22 -3.31 -1.65 17.67
CA ASP A 22 -3.48 -0.24 17.33
C ASP A 22 -2.59 0.65 18.21
N ARG A 23 -1.44 1.00 17.66
CA ARG A 23 -0.43 1.83 18.33
C ARG A 23 -0.60 3.27 17.89
N THR A 24 -0.63 4.16 18.87
CA THR A 24 -0.66 5.60 18.65
C THR A 24 0.69 6.21 19.02
N GLU A 25 1.24 6.99 18.11
CA GLU A 25 2.47 7.72 18.30
C GLU A 25 2.18 9.22 18.38
N THR A 26 3.04 9.95 19.08
CA THR A 26 2.91 11.41 19.23
C THR A 26 4.17 12.07 18.71
N ASN A 27 4.02 12.94 17.70
CA ASN A 27 5.15 13.71 17.20
C ASN A 27 5.54 14.84 18.16
N CYS A 28 6.62 15.54 17.85
CA CYS A 28 7.15 16.60 18.70
C CYS A 28 6.34 17.90 18.73
N ASP A 29 5.32 18.02 17.88
CA ASP A 29 4.34 19.11 17.89
C ASP A 29 3.10 18.75 18.72
N GLY A 30 3.04 17.54 19.28
CA GLY A 30 1.91 17.02 20.04
C GLY A 30 0.79 16.43 19.17
N ASN A 31 1.00 16.29 17.87
CA ASN A 31 0.06 15.61 16.98
C ASN A 31 0.14 14.10 17.22
N MET A 32 -1.03 13.48 17.39
CA MET A 32 -1.14 12.04 17.56
C MET A 32 -1.57 11.39 16.26
N ARG A 33 -1.00 10.22 15.98
CA ARG A 33 -1.39 9.40 14.84
C ARG A 33 -1.36 7.92 15.21
N SER A 34 -2.40 7.18 14.86
CA SER A 34 -2.45 5.74 15.12
C SER A 34 -2.35 4.92 13.84
N ILE A 35 -1.86 3.69 13.95
CA ILE A 35 -1.79 2.74 12.84
C ILE A 35 -3.18 2.53 12.24
N TYR A 36 -4.22 2.43 13.08
CA TYR A 36 -5.57 2.22 12.58
C TYR A 36 -6.12 3.46 11.89
N GLN A 37 -5.87 4.66 12.40
CA GLN A 37 -6.26 5.89 11.70
C GLN A 37 -5.67 5.97 10.29
N VAL A 38 -4.38 5.67 10.15
CA VAL A 38 -3.70 5.66 8.84
C VAL A 38 -4.33 4.63 7.91
N GLY A 39 -4.58 3.42 8.41
CA GLY A 39 -5.24 2.39 7.62
C GLY A 39 -6.72 2.65 7.34
N ASP A 40 -7.43 3.39 8.19
CA ASP A 40 -8.84 3.75 7.97
C ASP A 40 -8.98 4.80 6.86
N GLU A 41 -7.91 5.54 6.57
CA GLU A 41 -7.74 6.41 5.39
C GLU A 41 -7.22 5.63 4.16
N GLY A 42 -7.16 4.30 4.25
CA GLY A 42 -6.73 3.41 3.19
C GLY A 42 -5.22 3.47 2.87
N LEU A 43 -4.45 4.25 3.63
CA LEU A 43 -3.03 4.46 3.36
C LEU A 43 -2.17 3.31 3.90
N PRO A 44 -1.33 2.66 3.06
CA PRO A 44 -0.27 1.82 3.59
C PRO A 44 0.70 2.67 4.41
N LEU A 45 1.17 2.11 5.52
CA LEU A 45 2.08 2.80 6.43
C LEU A 45 3.48 2.21 6.32
N ILE A 46 4.48 3.05 6.06
CA ILE A 46 5.90 2.72 6.25
C ILE A 46 6.37 3.33 7.57
N VAL A 47 6.83 2.50 8.50
CA VAL A 47 7.58 2.98 9.67
C VAL A 47 9.07 2.79 9.41
N ALA A 48 9.80 3.90 9.27
CA ALA A 48 11.25 3.94 9.15
C ALA A 48 11.88 4.11 10.54
N SER A 49 12.31 3.01 11.15
CA SER A 49 13.14 3.03 12.35
C SER A 49 14.55 3.46 11.97
N LYS A 50 14.99 4.61 12.49
CA LYS A 50 16.30 5.21 12.19
C LYS A 50 17.01 5.67 13.47
N GLY A 51 18.34 5.58 13.42
CA GLY A 51 19.20 6.11 14.45
C GLY A 51 19.76 7.48 14.06
N PHE A 52 19.76 8.44 14.98
CA PHE A 52 20.42 9.73 14.79
C PHE A 52 21.93 9.59 14.52
N ASP A 53 22.56 8.56 15.10
CA ASP A 53 23.98 8.24 15.05
C ASP A 53 24.33 7.10 14.06
N CYS A 54 23.41 6.77 13.16
CA CYS A 54 23.57 5.70 12.18
C CYS A 54 23.93 6.25 10.80
N SER A 55 25.16 6.02 10.34
CA SER A 55 25.67 6.53 9.06
C SER A 55 24.83 6.09 7.85
N ILE A 56 24.37 4.84 7.84
CA ILE A 56 23.50 4.33 6.77
C ILE A 56 22.12 5.02 6.83
N CYS A 57 21.61 5.28 8.03
CA CYS A 57 20.34 5.95 8.24
C CYS A 57 20.36 7.38 7.71
N ILE A 58 21.46 8.09 7.96
CA ILE A 58 21.77 9.44 7.44
C ILE A 58 21.86 9.40 5.91
N SER A 59 22.62 8.45 5.33
CA SER A 59 22.77 8.38 3.87
C SER A 59 21.47 8.07 3.12
N GLN A 60 20.51 7.43 3.79
CA GLN A 60 19.18 7.11 3.22
C GLN A 60 18.10 8.10 3.67
N ALA A 61 18.43 9.18 4.37
CA ALA A 61 17.42 10.11 4.86
C ALA A 61 16.77 10.88 3.70
N ASP A 62 17.59 11.28 2.73
CA ASP A 62 17.13 12.04 1.55
C ASP A 62 16.27 11.16 0.63
N ASP A 63 16.65 9.89 0.40
CA ASP A 63 15.84 8.93 -0.38
C ASP A 63 14.44 8.74 0.22
N VAL A 64 14.34 8.67 1.56
CA VAL A 64 13.06 8.52 2.26
C VAL A 64 12.23 9.79 2.11
N LYS A 65 12.85 10.97 2.17
CA LYS A 65 12.17 12.25 1.95
C LYS A 65 11.66 12.38 0.53
N GLU A 66 12.50 12.11 -0.47
CA GLU A 66 12.10 12.18 -1.88
C GLU A 66 10.90 11.25 -2.16
N PHE A 67 10.92 10.05 -1.59
CA PHE A 67 9.80 9.13 -1.70
C PHE A 67 8.55 9.62 -0.96
N ALA A 68 8.68 10.20 0.24
CA ALA A 68 7.56 10.79 0.97
C ALA A 68 6.86 11.87 0.15
N ASP A 69 7.65 12.80 -0.42
CA ASP A 69 7.14 13.90 -1.23
C ASP A 69 6.44 13.42 -2.50
N ALA A 70 7.03 12.42 -3.16
CA ALA A 70 6.46 11.89 -4.39
C ALA A 70 5.17 11.08 -4.17
N ASN A 71 4.88 10.66 -2.94
CA ASN A 71 3.77 9.75 -2.61
C ASN A 71 2.89 10.28 -1.47
N GLU A 72 2.87 11.59 -1.27
CA GLU A 72 1.98 12.25 -0.31
C GLU A 72 0.51 11.89 -0.63
N GLY A 73 -0.23 11.44 0.38
CA GLY A 73 -1.62 10.96 0.22
C GLY A 73 -1.75 9.59 -0.47
N ILE A 74 -0.64 8.92 -0.80
CA ILE A 74 -0.63 7.56 -1.35
C ILE A 74 -0.02 6.57 -0.36
N VAL A 75 1.02 7.00 0.37
CA VAL A 75 1.69 6.21 1.41
C VAL A 75 1.97 7.12 2.60
N GLU A 76 1.58 6.71 3.79
CA GLU A 76 1.97 7.40 5.02
C GLU A 76 3.37 6.93 5.45
N ILE A 77 4.22 7.86 5.88
CA ILE A 77 5.57 7.53 6.34
C ILE A 77 5.80 8.09 7.72
N TRP A 78 6.20 7.21 8.62
CA TRP A 78 6.59 7.54 9.98
C TRP A 78 8.09 7.43 10.17
N GLY A 79 8.68 8.43 10.81
CA GLY A 79 10.07 8.44 11.25
C GLY A 79 10.17 8.09 12.73
N ALA A 80 10.45 6.81 13.05
CA ALA A 80 10.66 6.37 14.42
C ALA A 80 12.15 6.54 14.80
N MET A 81 12.46 7.64 15.50
CA MET A 81 13.84 8.10 15.68
C MET A 81 14.40 7.72 17.06
N THR A 82 15.56 7.07 17.08
CA THR A 82 16.26 6.67 18.31
C THR A 82 17.78 6.89 18.22
N PHE A 83 18.53 6.47 19.22
CA PHE A 83 19.99 6.31 19.16
C PHE A 83 20.35 4.82 19.09
N LEU A 84 21.41 4.47 18.38
CA LEU A 84 21.94 3.09 18.38
C LEU A 84 22.62 2.78 19.71
N ASN A 85 23.08 3.81 20.43
CA ASN A 85 23.63 3.67 21.76
C ASN A 85 22.52 3.70 22.83
N PRO A 86 22.31 2.60 23.58
CA PRO A 86 21.23 2.50 24.57
C PRO A 86 21.40 3.44 25.79
N SER A 87 22.54 4.14 25.93
CA SER A 87 22.71 5.13 26.99
C SER A 87 22.12 6.51 26.66
N SER A 88 21.65 6.72 25.43
CA SER A 88 21.15 8.01 24.95
C SER A 88 19.66 7.93 24.69
N THR A 89 18.87 8.69 25.45
CA THR A 89 17.42 8.77 25.22
C THR A 89 17.12 9.76 24.10
N PRO A 90 16.35 9.38 23.06
CA PRO A 90 15.97 10.31 22.00
C PRO A 90 15.05 11.41 22.55
N THR A 91 15.25 12.64 22.09
CA THR A 91 14.45 13.80 22.50
C THR A 91 13.81 14.49 21.29
N CYS A 92 12.80 15.31 21.55
CA CYS A 92 12.22 16.14 20.49
C CYS A 92 13.17 17.18 19.91
N GLY A 93 14.19 17.60 20.65
CA GLY A 93 15.27 18.42 20.09
C GLY A 93 16.03 17.67 18.99
N ASN A 94 16.29 16.37 19.18
CA ASN A 94 16.97 15.53 18.18
C ASN A 94 16.10 15.30 16.94
N VAL A 95 14.79 15.02 17.14
CA VAL A 95 13.85 14.86 16.02
C VAL A 95 13.74 16.16 15.23
N ALA A 96 13.63 17.31 15.89
CA ALA A 96 13.57 18.61 15.22
C ALA A 96 14.85 18.92 14.41
N GLU A 97 16.02 18.60 14.97
CA GLU A 97 17.30 18.74 14.26
C GLU A 97 17.38 17.83 13.02
N TRP A 98 16.96 16.57 13.15
CA TRP A 98 16.88 15.64 12.02
C TRP A 98 15.92 16.14 10.94
N ASN A 99 14.72 16.55 11.34
CA ASN A 99 13.71 17.08 10.45
C ASN A 99 14.18 18.34 9.72
N SER A 100 14.94 19.21 10.41
CA SER A 100 15.53 20.39 9.77
C SER A 100 16.68 20.03 8.82
N THR A 101 17.48 19.02 9.15
CA THR A 101 18.67 18.64 8.37
C THR A 101 18.30 17.90 7.10
N HIS A 102 17.28 17.05 7.16
CA HIS A 102 16.82 16.20 6.06
C HIS A 102 15.47 16.62 5.48
N SER A 103 14.95 17.78 5.93
CA SER A 103 13.65 18.34 5.52
C SER A 103 12.43 17.49 5.85
N TRP A 104 12.51 16.50 6.75
CA TRP A 104 11.40 15.57 7.04
C TRP A 104 10.15 16.21 7.67
N GLY A 105 10.24 17.43 8.19
CA GLY A 105 9.20 18.05 9.01
C GLY A 105 7.85 18.33 8.33
N GLU A 106 7.77 18.23 7.00
CA GLU A 106 6.54 18.53 6.25
C GLU A 106 5.74 17.26 5.89
N THR A 107 6.42 16.22 5.38
CA THR A 107 5.77 15.05 4.76
C THR A 107 5.99 13.74 5.53
N ILE A 108 6.79 13.74 6.59
CA ILE A 108 7.08 12.53 7.39
C ILE A 108 6.68 12.77 8.84
N PHE A 109 5.75 11.96 9.34
CA PHE A 109 5.36 11.98 10.75
C PHE A 109 6.48 11.41 11.63
N SER A 110 7.33 12.29 12.14
CA SER A 110 8.54 11.90 12.87
C SER A 110 8.37 12.06 14.38
N PHE A 111 8.79 11.08 15.15
CA PHE A 111 8.69 11.06 16.61
C PHE A 111 9.92 10.40 17.25
N ALA A 112 10.13 10.68 18.54
CA ALA A 112 11.17 10.02 19.31
C ALA A 112 10.68 8.64 19.79
N ASP A 113 11.33 7.57 19.34
CA ASP A 113 11.04 6.19 19.76
C ASP A 113 11.72 5.89 21.10
N VAL A 114 11.25 6.56 22.16
CA VAL A 114 11.85 6.53 23.51
C VAL A 114 11.81 5.14 24.13
N ASP A 115 10.76 4.37 23.84
CA ASP A 115 10.60 2.99 24.33
C ASP A 115 11.27 1.95 23.42
N GLU A 116 11.95 2.39 22.36
CA GLU A 116 12.63 1.53 21.37
C GLU A 116 11.70 0.46 20.79
N PHE A 117 10.42 0.78 20.58
CA PHE A 117 9.44 -0.20 20.13
C PHE A 117 9.70 -0.63 18.67
N TRP A 118 10.02 0.34 17.81
CA TRP A 118 10.31 0.08 16.40
C TRP A 118 11.77 -0.29 16.20
N PHE A 119 12.62 0.12 17.15
CA PHE A 119 14.03 -0.22 17.17
C PHE A 119 14.25 -1.70 17.45
N VAL A 120 14.95 -2.35 16.53
CA VAL A 120 15.55 -3.67 16.74
C VAL A 120 16.94 -3.64 16.12
N GLY A 121 17.85 -4.49 16.60
CA GLY A 121 19.22 -4.54 16.08
C GLY A 121 19.26 -4.61 14.54
N GLY A 122 20.09 -3.76 13.93
CA GLY A 122 20.30 -3.70 12.47
C GLY A 122 19.64 -2.53 11.73
N THR A 123 19.53 -1.36 12.36
CA THR A 123 18.99 -0.10 11.80
C THR A 123 19.83 0.41 10.60
N PRO A 124 19.22 0.97 9.53
CA PRO A 124 17.80 1.27 9.37
C PRO A 124 16.95 0.02 9.21
N ARG A 125 15.73 0.09 9.76
CA ARG A 125 14.72 -0.96 9.63
C ARG A 125 13.40 -0.35 9.22
N TYR A 126 12.75 -0.98 8.27
CA TYR A 126 11.49 -0.54 7.70
C TYR A 126 10.43 -1.59 7.99
N TYR A 127 9.26 -1.12 8.38
CA TYR A 127 8.05 -1.91 8.54
C TYR A 127 7.04 -1.38 7.53
N VAL A 128 6.37 -2.28 6.81
CA VAL A 128 5.24 -1.91 5.95
C VAL A 128 4.00 -2.56 6.52
N ILE A 129 3.00 -1.75 6.86
CA ILE A 129 1.75 -2.19 7.47
C ILE A 129 0.63 -2.04 6.43
N HIS A 130 -0.18 -3.08 6.31
CA HIS A 130 -1.25 -3.15 5.33
C HIS A 130 -2.47 -2.29 5.73
N PRO A 131 -3.02 -1.49 4.80
CA PRO A 131 -4.12 -0.55 5.07
C PRO A 131 -5.50 -1.17 5.27
N SER A 132 -5.70 -2.47 5.09
CA SER A 132 -6.95 -3.15 5.48
C SER A 132 -6.77 -4.22 6.56
N THR A 133 -5.77 -5.07 6.45
CA THR A 133 -5.57 -6.18 7.39
C THR A 133 -4.88 -5.76 8.69
N ARG A 134 -4.24 -4.59 8.72
CA ARG A 134 -3.43 -4.08 9.84
C ARG A 134 -2.23 -4.99 10.18
N GLU A 135 -1.75 -5.76 9.21
CA GLU A 135 -0.61 -6.68 9.39
C GLU A 135 0.69 -6.06 8.88
N ILE A 136 1.82 -6.41 9.50
CA ILE A 136 3.14 -6.13 8.93
C ILE A 136 3.37 -7.09 7.76
N VAL A 137 3.39 -6.56 6.55
CA VAL A 137 3.64 -7.34 5.32
C VAL A 137 5.10 -7.31 4.87
N TYR A 138 5.90 -6.38 5.40
CA TYR A 138 7.34 -6.37 5.23
C TYR A 138 8.04 -5.84 6.48
N GLN A 139 9.16 -6.48 6.82
CA GLN A 139 10.08 -6.02 7.85
C GLN A 139 11.51 -6.32 7.41
N GLY A 140 12.34 -5.27 7.24
CA GLY A 140 13.72 -5.46 6.79
C GLY A 140 14.49 -4.15 6.65
N SER A 141 15.76 -4.23 6.24
CA SER A 141 16.66 -3.07 6.13
C SER A 141 16.65 -2.40 4.76
N SER A 142 16.00 -2.99 3.76
CA SER A 142 15.93 -2.43 2.41
C SER A 142 14.78 -1.44 2.29
N PHE A 143 15.11 -0.16 2.08
CA PHE A 143 14.13 0.88 1.81
C PHE A 143 13.41 0.64 0.48
N SER A 144 14.12 0.25 -0.56
CA SER A 144 13.54 0.01 -1.89
C SER A 144 12.49 -1.11 -1.87
N THR A 145 12.72 -2.15 -1.06
CA THR A 145 11.73 -3.22 -0.88
C THR A 145 10.53 -2.73 -0.08
N ALA A 146 10.75 -1.93 0.97
CA ALA A 146 9.66 -1.34 1.75
C ALA A 146 8.75 -0.45 0.88
N SER A 147 9.34 0.48 0.12
CA SER A 147 8.61 1.41 -0.75
C SER A 147 7.86 0.68 -1.86
N THR A 148 8.50 -0.27 -2.54
CA THR A 148 7.82 -1.10 -3.56
C THR A 148 6.67 -1.91 -2.97
N THR A 149 6.85 -2.46 -1.76
CA THR A 149 5.79 -3.20 -1.08
C THR A 149 4.61 -2.29 -0.76
N ALA A 150 4.86 -1.13 -0.15
CA ALA A 150 3.81 -0.17 0.21
C ALA A 150 3.03 0.32 -1.02
N LEU A 151 3.73 0.67 -2.12
CA LEU A 151 3.08 1.03 -3.38
C LEU A 151 2.20 -0.09 -3.94
N GLY A 152 2.61 -1.35 -3.78
CA GLY A 152 1.81 -2.51 -4.15
C GLY A 152 0.55 -2.71 -3.29
N LEU A 153 0.49 -2.10 -2.09
CA LEU A 153 -0.70 -2.08 -1.25
C LEU A 153 -1.60 -0.88 -1.54
N GLY A 154 -1.02 0.25 -1.97
CA GLY A 154 -1.74 1.47 -2.35
C GLY A 154 -2.72 1.29 -3.52
N THR A 155 -2.67 0.16 -4.24
CA THR A 155 -3.66 -0.21 -5.25
C THR A 155 -5.02 -0.63 -4.69
N THR A 156 -5.21 -0.63 -3.36
CA THR A 156 -6.52 -0.92 -2.72
C THR A 156 -7.21 0.29 -2.13
N ASN A 157 -6.84 1.53 -2.49
CA ASN A 157 -7.56 2.72 -2.02
C ASN A 157 -8.98 2.79 -2.61
N THR A 158 -9.92 2.18 -1.88
CA THR A 158 -11.37 2.23 -2.02
C THR A 158 -11.99 3.51 -1.44
N ASP A 159 -11.24 4.61 -1.36
CA ASP A 159 -11.77 5.90 -0.87
C ASP A 159 -12.55 6.70 -1.91
N ASN A 160 -12.79 6.09 -3.09
CA ASN A 160 -14.04 6.27 -3.82
C ASN A 160 -14.65 4.87 -3.95
N ALA A 161 -15.43 4.45 -2.96
CA ALA A 161 -16.19 3.21 -2.98
C ALA A 161 -17.26 3.26 -4.08
N ILE A 162 -16.79 3.07 -5.30
CA ILE A 162 -17.56 2.49 -6.37
C ILE A 162 -17.60 1.03 -5.96
N ASP A 163 -18.74 0.59 -5.41
CA ASP A 163 -18.93 -0.81 -5.07
C ASP A 163 -18.46 -1.66 -6.25
N ASP A 164 -17.86 -2.83 -6.01
CA ASP A 164 -17.47 -3.78 -7.08
C ASP A 164 -18.65 -4.13 -8.04
N GLY A 165 -19.89 -3.78 -7.68
CA GLY A 165 -21.08 -3.86 -8.53
C GLY A 165 -21.30 -2.70 -9.51
N ASP A 166 -20.57 -1.61 -9.39
CA ASP A 166 -20.74 -0.38 -10.16
C ASP A 166 -19.77 -0.28 -11.33
N PHE A 167 -18.56 -0.85 -11.22
CA PHE A 167 -17.68 -1.09 -12.36
C PHE A 167 -17.72 -2.56 -12.79
N GLN A 168 -18.36 -2.83 -13.92
CA GLN A 168 -18.51 -4.19 -14.44
C GLN A 168 -18.12 -4.26 -15.90
N VAL A 169 -17.38 -5.30 -16.26
CA VAL A 169 -17.04 -5.59 -17.64
C VAL A 169 -17.56 -6.98 -17.97
N TYR A 170 -18.50 -7.06 -18.91
CA TYR A 170 -19.12 -8.33 -19.30
C TYR A 170 -19.46 -8.33 -20.78
N GLN A 171 -19.54 -9.52 -21.33
CA GLN A 171 -19.90 -9.70 -22.74
C GLN A 171 -21.43 -9.68 -22.91
N ARG A 172 -21.92 -8.97 -23.93
CA ARG A 172 -23.31 -9.04 -24.39
C ARG A 172 -23.32 -9.17 -25.91
N ASN A 173 -23.80 -10.30 -26.42
CA ASN A 173 -23.67 -10.67 -27.83
C ASN A 173 -22.18 -10.69 -28.27
N THR A 174 -21.84 -10.04 -29.39
CA THR A 174 -20.47 -9.92 -29.91
C THR A 174 -19.71 -8.71 -29.36
N GLY A 175 -20.33 -7.92 -28.46
CA GLY A 175 -19.74 -6.70 -27.93
C GLY A 175 -19.37 -6.82 -26.45
N LEU A 176 -18.40 -6.00 -26.04
CA LEU A 176 -18.06 -5.84 -24.64
C LEU A 176 -18.87 -4.70 -24.04
N VAL A 177 -19.50 -4.95 -22.91
CA VAL A 177 -20.23 -3.94 -22.15
C VAL A 177 -19.40 -3.54 -20.95
N VAL A 178 -19.24 -2.24 -20.77
CA VAL A 178 -18.64 -1.66 -19.58
C VAL A 178 -19.71 -0.85 -18.86
N LYS A 179 -20.02 -1.26 -17.63
CA LYS A 179 -20.82 -0.49 -16.68
C LYS A 179 -19.85 0.27 -15.76
N LYS A 180 -20.12 1.54 -15.53
CA LYS A 180 -19.39 2.40 -14.60
C LYS A 180 -20.34 3.46 -14.04
N PRO A 181 -20.03 4.10 -12.91
CA PRO A 181 -20.74 5.31 -12.48
C PRO A 181 -20.74 6.38 -13.56
N ALA A 182 -21.88 7.05 -13.75
CA ALA A 182 -22.02 8.15 -14.71
C ALA A 182 -20.99 9.25 -14.44
N THR A 183 -20.64 9.52 -13.19
CA THR A 183 -19.72 10.59 -12.79
C THR A 183 -18.27 10.38 -13.19
N LEU A 184 -17.88 9.17 -13.60
CA LEU A 184 -16.49 8.86 -13.94
C LEU A 184 -16.20 9.04 -15.43
N SER A 185 -15.13 9.76 -15.73
CA SER A 185 -14.52 9.81 -17.05
C SER A 185 -13.07 9.32 -16.97
N GLY A 186 -12.59 8.62 -17.98
CA GLY A 186 -11.25 8.04 -17.90
C GLY A 186 -10.90 7.13 -19.07
N GLU A 187 -9.72 6.55 -18.99
CA GLU A 187 -9.21 5.62 -19.99
C GLU A 187 -9.45 4.18 -19.55
N LEU A 188 -10.13 3.40 -20.37
CA LEU A 188 -10.21 1.95 -20.24
C LEU A 188 -9.14 1.30 -21.09
N ARG A 189 -8.30 0.47 -20.49
CA ARG A 189 -7.34 -0.40 -21.16
C ARG A 189 -7.68 -1.86 -20.90
N ILE A 190 -7.49 -2.71 -21.90
CA ILE A 190 -7.69 -4.15 -21.78
C ILE A 190 -6.40 -4.86 -22.13
N PHE A 191 -5.98 -5.76 -21.25
CA PHE A 191 -4.79 -6.56 -21.37
C PHE A 191 -5.15 -8.04 -21.48
N ASN A 192 -4.35 -8.78 -22.25
CA ASN A 192 -4.38 -10.25 -22.20
C ASN A 192 -3.64 -10.77 -20.96
N ILE A 193 -3.68 -12.09 -20.72
CA ILE A 193 -3.03 -12.71 -19.54
C ILE A 193 -1.50 -12.56 -19.49
N VAL A 194 -0.85 -12.20 -20.60
CA VAL A 194 0.60 -11.95 -20.63
C VAL A 194 0.92 -10.46 -20.42
N GLY A 195 -0.08 -9.63 -20.11
CA GLY A 195 0.07 -8.20 -19.84
C GLY A 195 0.19 -7.31 -21.07
N GLN A 196 -0.05 -7.85 -22.28
CA GLN A 196 -0.06 -7.05 -23.50
C GLN A 196 -1.40 -6.33 -23.65
N GLU A 197 -1.36 -5.03 -23.88
CA GLU A 197 -2.55 -4.22 -24.21
C GLU A 197 -3.12 -4.67 -25.57
N VAL A 198 -4.40 -4.99 -25.59
CA VAL A 198 -5.13 -5.44 -26.78
C VAL A 198 -6.25 -4.48 -27.19
N PHE A 199 -6.59 -3.52 -26.33
CA PHE A 199 -7.61 -2.50 -26.59
C PHE A 199 -7.47 -1.33 -25.62
N SER A 200 -7.74 -0.11 -26.09
CA SER A 200 -7.88 1.07 -25.23
C SER A 200 -8.97 2.00 -25.78
N THR A 201 -9.70 2.66 -24.89
CA THR A 201 -10.69 3.68 -25.25
C THR A 201 -10.93 4.67 -24.11
N ILE A 202 -11.43 5.87 -24.44
CA ILE A 202 -11.86 6.85 -23.44
C ILE A 202 -13.35 6.65 -23.17
N LEU A 203 -13.72 6.50 -21.89
CA LEU A 203 -15.10 6.44 -21.44
C LEU A 203 -15.48 7.79 -20.82
N ASN A 204 -16.56 8.40 -21.31
CA ASN A 204 -17.01 9.72 -20.86
C ASN A 204 -17.99 9.64 -19.68
N SER A 205 -18.06 10.69 -18.88
CA SER A 205 -18.90 10.81 -17.67
C SER A 205 -20.40 11.09 -17.94
N GLU A 206 -20.92 10.64 -19.08
CA GLU A 206 -22.32 10.89 -19.45
C GLU A 206 -23.14 9.60 -19.54
N THR A 207 -22.47 8.46 -19.60
CA THR A 207 -23.13 7.16 -19.73
C THR A 207 -22.68 6.21 -18.64
N GLU A 208 -23.65 5.56 -18.00
CA GLU A 208 -23.41 4.47 -17.04
C GLU A 208 -22.99 3.18 -17.74
N GLN A 209 -23.31 3.06 -19.03
CA GLN A 209 -23.04 1.88 -19.83
C GLN A 209 -22.49 2.28 -21.20
N SER A 210 -21.35 1.68 -21.58
CA SER A 210 -20.76 1.81 -22.89
C SER A 210 -20.65 0.43 -23.55
N ILE A 211 -21.05 0.35 -24.82
CA ILE A 211 -20.86 -0.85 -25.64
C ILE A 211 -19.63 -0.59 -26.51
N LEU A 212 -18.63 -1.46 -26.38
CA LEU A 212 -17.35 -1.34 -27.06
C LEU A 212 -17.29 -2.34 -28.21
N ASP A 213 -16.73 -1.87 -29.32
CA ASP A 213 -16.38 -2.70 -30.47
C ASP A 213 -15.07 -3.44 -30.18
N PHE A 214 -15.13 -4.36 -29.23
CA PHE A 214 -14.03 -5.20 -28.79
C PHE A 214 -14.29 -6.64 -29.25
N ALA A 215 -13.53 -7.10 -30.25
CA ALA A 215 -13.68 -8.42 -30.86
C ALA A 215 -12.35 -9.20 -30.83
N PRO A 216 -11.84 -9.57 -29.65
CA PRO A 216 -10.60 -10.34 -29.55
C PRO A 216 -10.82 -11.83 -29.88
N SER A 217 -9.76 -12.62 -29.71
CA SER A 217 -9.87 -14.08 -29.60
C SER A 217 -10.59 -14.50 -28.31
N GLU A 218 -11.09 -15.73 -28.24
CA GLU A 218 -11.61 -16.29 -26.99
C GLU A 218 -10.48 -16.39 -25.96
N GLY A 219 -10.73 -15.93 -24.73
CA GLY A 219 -9.69 -15.90 -23.71
C GLY A 219 -10.07 -15.16 -22.42
N VAL A 220 -9.10 -15.09 -21.51
CA VAL A 220 -9.19 -14.32 -20.27
C VAL A 220 -8.49 -12.99 -20.45
N TYR A 221 -9.13 -11.92 -19.98
CA TYR A 221 -8.66 -10.55 -20.11
C TYR A 221 -8.76 -9.83 -18.77
N ILE A 222 -7.93 -8.80 -18.63
CA ILE A 222 -7.97 -7.87 -17.51
C ILE A 222 -8.30 -6.50 -18.09
N SER A 223 -9.40 -5.89 -17.66
CA SER A 223 -9.70 -4.50 -17.94
C SER A 223 -9.25 -3.64 -16.77
N SER A 224 -8.54 -2.56 -17.07
CA SER A 224 -8.14 -1.53 -16.10
C SER A 224 -8.66 -0.18 -16.57
N PHE A 225 -9.38 0.51 -15.70
CA PHE A 225 -9.92 1.85 -15.92
C PHE A 225 -9.15 2.85 -15.06
N TYR A 226 -8.72 3.95 -15.68
CA TYR A 226 -7.89 4.99 -15.07
C TYR A 226 -8.63 6.33 -15.12
N SER A 227 -8.89 6.94 -13.96
CA SER A 227 -9.67 8.18 -13.84
C SER A 227 -9.15 9.00 -12.66
N GLU A 228 -8.59 10.19 -12.89
CA GLU A 228 -8.18 11.15 -11.83
C GLU A 228 -7.55 10.52 -10.56
N GLY A 229 -6.54 9.65 -10.73
CA GLY A 229 -5.83 8.99 -9.62
C GLY A 229 -6.49 7.69 -9.11
N LEU A 230 -7.69 7.37 -9.57
CA LEU A 230 -8.36 6.09 -9.35
C LEU A 230 -7.98 5.09 -10.45
N GLN A 231 -7.66 3.86 -10.03
CA GLN A 231 -7.52 2.71 -10.92
C GLN A 231 -8.48 1.59 -10.49
N LEU A 232 -9.41 1.22 -11.36
CA LEU A 232 -10.29 0.07 -11.16
C LEU A 232 -9.88 -1.05 -12.11
N SER A 233 -9.77 -2.29 -11.63
CA SER A 233 -9.44 -3.42 -12.49
C SER A 233 -10.38 -4.58 -12.26
N THR A 234 -10.84 -5.20 -13.35
CA THR A 234 -11.64 -6.43 -13.28
C THR A 234 -11.21 -7.44 -14.34
N LYS A 235 -11.39 -8.71 -14.03
CA LYS A 235 -11.08 -9.83 -14.92
C LYS A 235 -12.36 -10.32 -15.57
N PHE A 236 -12.33 -10.54 -16.87
CA PHE A 236 -13.45 -11.12 -17.61
C PHE A 236 -12.99 -12.20 -18.59
N ILE A 237 -13.95 -13.03 -19.02
CA ILE A 237 -13.75 -14.07 -20.04
C ILE A 237 -14.54 -13.63 -21.26
N PHE A 238 -13.88 -13.60 -22.43
CA PHE A 238 -14.52 -13.33 -23.71
C PHE A 238 -14.66 -14.63 -24.50
N LYS A 239 -15.85 -14.91 -25.03
CA LYS A 239 -16.16 -16.12 -25.80
C LYS A 239 -16.80 -15.75 -27.13
N ASN A 240 -16.28 -16.24 -28.25
CA ASN A 240 -16.90 -16.01 -29.56
C ASN A 240 -18.06 -16.98 -29.82
#